data_AF-A0A1L9R3W0-F1
#
_entry.id   AF-A0A1L9R3W0-F1
#
_cell.length_a   1.000
_cell.length_b   1.000
_cell.length_c   1.000
_cell.angle_alpha   90.00
_cell.angle_beta   90.00
_cell.angle_gamma   90.00
#
_symmetry.space_group_name_H-M   'P 1'
#
loop_
_entity.id
_entity.type
_entity.pdbx_description
1 polymer ?
#
loop_
_entity_poly.entity_id
_entity_poly.type
_entity_poly.pdbx_seq_one_letter_code
_entity_poly.pdbx_strand_id
1 'polypeptide(L)'
;GIGRVALNRLRFNHDSPAARMLDQSNVDRLVDVFKEVGCNNRDAEHSIPVVITRDQLHRVLQRSGLSADNLRSNDHEPPYLKLRKKEALSCLHGQHRHAAACRFLRHHPREDRWWTVTLYD
;
A
#
# COMPACT_ATOMS: atom_id res chain seq x y z
N GLY A 1 -2.61 3.03 -12.30
CA GLY A 1 -2.55 4.39 -11.71
C GLY A 1 -1.90 4.31 -10.33
N ILE A 2 -1.43 5.42 -9.77
CA ILE A 2 -0.74 5.45 -8.47
C ILE A 2 -1.60 6.18 -7.43
N GLY A 3 -1.56 5.70 -6.19
CA GLY A 3 -2.19 6.36 -5.05
C GLY A 3 -1.56 5.90 -3.74
N ARG A 4 -2.02 6.43 -2.60
CA ARG A 4 -1.61 5.92 -1.28
C ARG A 4 -2.80 5.51 -0.44
N VAL A 5 -2.59 4.47 0.37
CA VAL A 5 -3.67 3.84 1.16
C VAL A 5 -3.15 3.51 2.56
N ALA A 6 -4.03 3.51 3.55
CA ALA A 6 -3.67 3.07 4.90
C ALA A 6 -3.20 1.61 4.90
N LEU A 7 -2.11 1.31 5.62
CA LEU A 7 -1.50 -0.04 5.65
C LEU A 7 -2.50 -1.14 6.05
N ASN A 8 -3.46 -0.84 6.91
CA ASN A 8 -4.49 -1.79 7.35
C ASN A 8 -5.60 -2.07 6.31
N ARG A 9 -5.54 -1.43 5.14
CA ARG A 9 -6.41 -1.67 3.98
C ARG A 9 -5.78 -2.57 2.93
N LEU A 10 -4.53 -2.97 3.12
CA LEU A 10 -3.83 -3.89 2.24
C LEU A 10 -4.01 -5.32 2.73
N ARG A 11 -4.43 -6.20 1.83
CA ARG A 11 -4.64 -7.63 2.12
C ARG A 11 -3.83 -8.47 1.17
N PHE A 12 -3.10 -9.42 1.72
CA PHE A 12 -2.35 -10.41 0.97
C PHE A 12 -3.09 -11.74 1.06
N ASN A 13 -3.21 -12.42 -0.07
CA ASN A 13 -3.78 -13.75 -0.08
C ASN A 13 -2.71 -14.74 0.39
N HIS A 14 -2.80 -15.19 1.64
CA HIS A 14 -1.85 -16.14 2.23
C HIS A 14 -2.23 -17.61 1.93
N ASP A 15 -3.43 -17.85 1.41
CA ASP A 15 -3.97 -19.19 1.18
C ASP A 15 -3.69 -19.71 -0.24
N SER A 16 -3.08 -18.89 -1.10
CA SER A 16 -2.68 -19.32 -2.44
C SER A 16 -1.37 -20.13 -2.38
N PRO A 17 -1.27 -21.29 -3.06
CA PRO A 17 -0.02 -22.04 -3.18
C PRO A 17 1.12 -21.24 -3.83
N ALA A 18 0.77 -20.21 -4.62
CA ALA A 18 1.71 -19.29 -5.25
C ALA A 18 2.09 -18.10 -4.35
N ALA A 19 1.41 -17.91 -3.21
CA ALA A 19 1.80 -16.90 -2.24
C ALA A 19 3.14 -17.32 -1.63
N ARG A 20 4.19 -16.53 -1.89
CA ARG A 20 5.47 -16.73 -1.20
C ARG A 20 5.17 -16.73 0.30
N MET A 21 5.74 -17.66 1.06
CA MET A 21 5.62 -17.61 2.51
C MET A 21 6.32 -16.36 3.05
N LEU A 22 5.80 -15.79 4.13
CA LEU A 22 6.42 -14.65 4.79
C LEU A 22 7.69 -15.08 5.53
N ASP A 23 8.83 -15.00 4.85
CA ASP A 23 10.15 -15.11 5.49
C ASP A 23 10.42 -13.95 6.47
N GLN A 24 10.46 -14.26 7.75
CA GLN A 24 10.68 -13.29 8.82
C GLN A 24 12.07 -12.65 8.78
N SER A 25 13.09 -13.37 8.32
CA SER A 25 14.46 -12.83 8.23
C SER A 25 14.52 -11.65 7.27
N ASN A 26 13.79 -11.75 6.16
CA ASN A 26 13.69 -10.65 5.20
C ASN A 26 12.85 -9.49 5.75
N VAL A 27 11.82 -9.77 6.57
CA VAL A 27 11.06 -8.71 7.27
C VAL A 27 11.96 -7.97 8.25
N ASP A 28 12.73 -8.68 9.08
CA ASP A 28 13.64 -8.08 10.06
C ASP A 28 14.68 -7.20 9.38
N ARG A 29 15.34 -7.72 8.33
CA ARG A 29 16.29 -6.94 7.53
C ARG A 29 15.67 -5.66 6.96
N LEU A 30 14.44 -5.73 6.45
CA LEU A 30 13.74 -4.53 5.95
C LEU A 30 13.40 -3.53 7.05
N VAL A 31 13.02 -4.00 8.24
CA VAL A 31 12.79 -3.13 9.39
C VAL A 31 14.07 -2.40 9.79
N ASP A 32 15.22 -3.07 9.75
CA ASP A 32 16.49 -2.44 10.07
C ASP A 32 16.89 -1.39 9.03
N VAL A 33 16.74 -1.69 7.74
CA VAL A 33 16.89 -0.68 6.66
C VAL A 33 15.97 0.53 6.92
N PHE A 34 14.72 0.30 7.31
CA PHE A 34 13.78 1.39 7.57
C PHE A 34 14.18 2.28 8.74
N LYS A 35 14.84 1.72 9.77
CA LYS A 35 15.36 2.50 10.89
C LYS A 35 16.55 3.38 10.48
N GLU A 36 17.37 2.90 9.55
CA GLU A 36 18.58 3.61 9.11
C GLU A 36 18.26 4.74 8.12
N VAL A 37 17.46 4.46 7.10
CA VAL A 37 17.23 5.39 5.97
C VAL A 37 15.78 5.80 5.77
N GLY A 38 14.87 5.32 6.61
CA GLY A 38 13.43 5.50 6.45
C GLY A 38 12.79 4.42 5.57
N CYS A 39 11.44 4.38 5.57
CA CYS A 39 10.70 3.34 4.87
C CYS A 39 10.44 3.61 3.38
N ASN A 40 10.80 4.80 2.87
CA ASN A 40 10.66 5.20 1.47
C ASN A 40 9.30 4.85 0.86
N ASN A 41 8.23 5.01 1.65
CA ASN A 41 6.86 4.69 1.26
C ASN A 41 6.32 5.58 0.12
N ARG A 42 7.04 6.65 -0.24
CA ARG A 42 6.77 7.57 -1.35
C ARG A 42 7.37 7.12 -2.68
N ASP A 43 8.36 6.24 -2.63
CA ASP A 43 9.11 5.84 -3.80
C ASP A 43 8.27 4.88 -4.67
N ALA A 44 8.16 5.21 -5.95
CA ALA A 44 7.40 4.43 -6.92
C ALA A 44 7.96 3.01 -7.07
N GLU A 45 9.29 2.84 -6.95
CA GLU A 45 9.96 1.54 -6.98
C GLU A 45 9.57 0.65 -5.80
N HIS A 46 9.13 1.27 -4.71
CA HIS A 46 8.68 0.60 -3.50
C HIS A 46 7.16 0.48 -3.39
N SER A 47 6.42 0.86 -4.44
CA SER A 47 4.97 0.75 -4.47
C SER A 47 4.52 -0.71 -4.35
N ILE A 48 3.36 -0.92 -3.73
CA ILE A 48 2.72 -2.25 -3.65
C ILE A 48 1.69 -2.36 -4.78
N PRO A 49 1.85 -3.31 -5.71
CA PRO A 49 0.84 -3.62 -6.72
C PRO A 49 -0.42 -4.20 -6.10
N VAL A 50 -1.56 -3.61 -6.44
CA VAL A 50 -2.87 -4.01 -5.93
C VAL A 50 -3.90 -4.10 -7.04
N VAL A 51 -4.82 -5.05 -6.90
CA VAL A 51 -5.99 -5.21 -7.77
C VAL A 51 -7.17 -4.47 -7.15
N ILE A 52 -7.90 -3.73 -7.98
CA ILE A 52 -9.11 -3.00 -7.60
C ILE A 52 -10.15 -3.14 -8.71
N THR A 53 -11.41 -3.45 -8.38
CA THR A 53 -12.44 -3.48 -9.42
C THR A 53 -12.81 -2.06 -9.86
N ARG A 54 -13.24 -1.89 -11.11
CA ARG A 54 -13.71 -0.58 -11.63
C ARG A 54 -14.76 0.08 -10.73
N ASP A 55 -15.73 -0.69 -10.25
CA ASP A 55 -16.77 -0.20 -9.35
C ASP A 55 -16.19 0.26 -8.00
N GLN A 56 -15.23 -0.49 -7.46
CA GLN A 56 -14.55 -0.11 -6.22
C GLN A 56 -13.71 1.15 -6.43
N LEU A 57 -12.97 1.23 -7.53
CA LEU A 57 -12.17 2.40 -7.89
C LEU A 57 -13.04 3.65 -8.00
N HIS A 58 -14.16 3.57 -8.72
CA HIS A 58 -15.11 4.67 -8.86
C HIS A 58 -15.63 5.17 -7.49
N ARG A 59 -16.06 4.26 -6.61
CA ARG A 59 -16.53 4.60 -5.27
C ARG A 59 -15.45 5.20 -4.37
N VAL A 60 -14.21 4.76 -4.51
CA VAL A 60 -13.06 5.27 -3.75
C VAL A 60 -12.68 6.67 -4.25
N LEU A 61 -12.64 6.88 -5.56
CA LEU A 61 -12.35 8.17 -6.18
C LEU A 61 -13.38 9.23 -5.79
N GLN A 62 -14.68 8.96 -5.98
CA GLN A 62 -15.75 9.88 -5.58
C GLN A 62 -15.64 10.29 -4.11
N ARG A 63 -15.42 9.34 -3.22
CA ARG A 63 -15.31 9.59 -1.77
C ARG A 63 -14.04 10.36 -1.39
N SER A 64 -12.99 10.18 -2.17
CA SER A 64 -11.73 10.90 -1.97
C SER A 64 -11.77 12.30 -2.58
N GLY A 65 -12.81 12.64 -3.35
CA GLY A 65 -12.89 13.89 -4.10
C GLY A 65 -11.89 13.92 -5.27
N LEU A 66 -11.60 12.76 -5.86
CA LEU A 66 -10.59 12.57 -6.89
C LEU A 66 -11.22 12.12 -8.22
N SER A 67 -10.53 12.40 -9.32
CA SER A 67 -10.78 11.83 -10.64
C SER A 67 -9.70 10.80 -11.00
N ALA A 68 -9.90 10.07 -12.10
CA ALA A 68 -8.90 9.12 -12.60
C ALA A 68 -7.59 9.81 -13.01
N ASP A 69 -7.63 11.07 -13.41
CA ASP A 69 -6.44 11.81 -13.85
C ASP A 69 -5.52 12.18 -12.68
N ASN A 70 -6.08 12.33 -11.47
CA ASN A 70 -5.26 12.47 -10.26
C ASN A 70 -4.36 11.25 -10.01
N LEU A 71 -4.73 10.07 -10.51
CA LEU A 71 -3.93 8.84 -10.35
C LEU A 71 -2.79 8.72 -11.38
N ARG A 72 -2.71 9.62 -12.36
CA ARG A 72 -1.69 9.62 -13.42
C ARG A 72 -0.54 10.59 -13.14
N SER A 73 -0.69 11.47 -12.15
CA SER A 73 0.32 12.47 -11.80
C SER A 73 1.50 11.83 -11.08
N ASN A 74 2.70 11.94 -11.65
CA ASN A 74 3.96 11.50 -11.03
C ASN A 74 4.72 12.62 -10.31
N ASP A 75 4.29 13.88 -10.46
CA ASP A 75 5.07 15.06 -10.00
C ASP A 75 4.72 15.49 -8.55
N HIS A 76 3.76 14.81 -7.90
CA HIS A 76 3.24 15.18 -6.57
C HIS A 76 3.10 13.95 -5.66
N GLU A 77 2.94 14.21 -4.34
CA GLU A 77 2.60 13.16 -3.38
C GLU A 77 1.37 12.37 -3.87
N PRO A 78 1.45 11.02 -3.94
CA PRO A 78 0.34 10.21 -4.42
C PRO A 78 -0.97 10.56 -3.69
N PRO A 79 -2.10 10.63 -4.43
CA PRO A 79 -3.36 11.01 -3.82
C PRO A 79 -3.81 9.95 -2.80
N TYR A 80 -4.36 10.40 -1.68
CA TYR A 80 -4.82 9.50 -0.63
C TYR A 80 -6.19 8.90 -0.98
N LEU A 81 -6.23 7.58 -1.11
CA LEU A 81 -7.42 6.81 -1.42
C LEU A 81 -8.16 6.47 -0.13
N LYS A 82 -9.32 7.09 0.09
CA LYS A 82 -10.13 6.88 1.30
C LYS A 82 -10.93 5.59 1.17
N LEU A 83 -10.45 4.48 1.75
CA LEU A 83 -11.20 3.21 1.86
C LEU A 83 -12.04 3.13 3.16
N ARG A 84 -13.22 2.50 3.10
CA ARG A 84 -14.07 2.24 4.27
C ARG A 84 -13.51 1.10 5.12
N LYS A 85 -14.01 0.97 6.36
CA LYS A 85 -13.62 -0.11 7.27
C LYS A 85 -13.77 -1.52 6.69
N LYS A 86 -14.78 -1.73 5.83
CA LYS A 86 -15.07 -3.00 5.16
C LYS A 86 -14.39 -3.18 3.80
N GLU A 87 -13.71 -2.15 3.30
CA GLU A 87 -13.01 -2.20 2.03
C GLU A 87 -11.51 -2.44 2.26
N ALA A 88 -10.92 -3.18 1.34
CA ALA A 88 -9.51 -3.45 1.26
C ALA A 88 -9.10 -3.65 -0.20
N LEU A 89 -7.80 -3.54 -0.47
CA LEU A 89 -7.21 -3.84 -1.76
C LEU A 89 -6.42 -5.13 -1.68
N SER A 90 -6.61 -5.98 -2.68
CA SER A 90 -5.90 -7.26 -2.81
C SER A 90 -4.53 -6.98 -3.39
N CYS A 91 -3.48 -7.29 -2.62
CA CYS A 91 -2.09 -7.07 -3.01
C CYS A 91 -1.58 -8.28 -3.79
N LEU A 92 -0.89 -8.03 -4.89
CA LEU A 92 -0.30 -9.07 -5.73
C LEU A 92 1.02 -9.60 -5.13
N HIS A 93 1.86 -8.68 -4.64
CA HIS A 93 3.12 -8.98 -3.95
C HIS A 93 3.54 -7.81 -3.05
N GLY A 94 4.67 -7.96 -2.34
CA GLY A 94 5.17 -6.93 -1.41
C GLY A 94 4.84 -7.17 0.06
N GLN A 95 4.42 -8.38 0.42
CA GLN A 95 4.07 -8.76 1.79
C GLN A 95 5.18 -8.53 2.82
N HIS A 96 6.45 -8.79 2.48
CA HIS A 96 7.57 -8.57 3.40
C HIS A 96 7.74 -7.09 3.73
N ARG A 97 7.61 -6.25 2.70
CA ARG A 97 7.69 -4.79 2.81
C ARG A 97 6.50 -4.24 3.58
N HIS A 98 5.29 -4.73 3.33
CA HIS A 98 4.10 -4.40 4.11
C HIS A 98 4.24 -4.79 5.58
N ALA A 99 4.71 -6.01 5.86
CA ALA A 99 4.93 -6.48 7.23
C ALA A 99 5.99 -5.64 7.95
N ALA A 100 7.11 -5.33 7.28
CA ALA A 100 8.14 -4.45 7.79
C ALA A 100 7.60 -3.04 8.06
N ALA A 101 6.81 -2.49 7.13
CA ALA A 101 6.18 -1.18 7.28
C ALA A 101 5.19 -1.15 8.44
N CYS A 102 4.39 -2.21 8.63
CA CYS A 102 3.47 -2.32 9.76
C CYS A 102 4.21 -2.36 11.10
N ARG A 103 5.37 -3.04 11.16
CA ARG A 103 6.22 -3.07 12.37
C ARG A 103 6.86 -1.72 12.64
N PHE A 104 7.50 -1.14 11.62
CA PHE A 104 8.22 0.13 11.70
C PHE A 104 7.27 1.28 12.04
N LEU A 105 6.12 1.37 11.37
CA LEU A 105 5.17 2.47 11.53
C LEU A 105 4.16 2.26 12.68
N ARG A 106 4.25 1.16 13.44
CA ARG A 106 3.27 0.81 14.49
C ARG A 106 3.04 1.93 15.50
N HIS A 107 4.11 2.63 15.86
CA HIS A 107 4.12 3.67 16.89
C HIS A 107 4.00 5.08 16.33
N HIS A 108 3.98 5.26 15.00
CA HIS A 108 3.76 6.56 14.37
C HIS A 108 2.28 6.98 14.41
N PRO A 109 2.00 8.30 14.28
CA PRO A 109 0.65 8.83 14.11
C PRO A 109 -0.12 8.12 12.99
N ARG A 110 -1.46 8.04 13.11
CA ARG A 110 -2.26 7.21 12.19
C ARG A 110 -2.19 7.70 10.75
N GLU A 111 -2.07 9.01 10.59
CA GLU A 111 -1.92 9.75 9.35
C GLU A 111 -0.64 9.40 8.58
N ASP A 112 0.39 8.85 9.24
CA ASP A 112 1.65 8.44 8.63
C ASP A 112 1.68 6.95 8.25
N ARG A 113 0.66 6.18 8.66
CA ARG A 113 0.59 4.72 8.48
C ARG A 113 -0.03 4.35 7.13
N TRP A 114 0.60 4.77 6.06
CA TRP A 114 0.17 4.52 4.69
C TRP A 114 1.32 4.03 3.81
N TRP A 115 0.94 3.47 2.67
CA TRP A 115 1.86 3.02 1.64
C TRP A 115 1.41 3.43 0.24
N THR A 116 2.35 3.70 -0.65
CA THR A 116 2.08 3.95 -2.07
C THR A 116 1.73 2.64 -2.78
N VAL A 117 0.66 2.65 -3.57
CA VAL A 117 0.19 1.50 -4.32
C VAL A 117 0.11 1.80 -5.80
N THR A 118 0.38 0.78 -6.59
CA THR A 118 0.11 0.78 -8.04
C THR A 118 -1.17 -0.02 -8.27
N LEU A 119 -2.20 0.67 -8.76
CA LEU A 119 -3.54 0.14 -9.01
C LEU A 119 -3.62 -0.51 -10.39
N TYR A 120 -4.09 -1.75 -10.41
CA TYR A 120 -4.48 -2.52 -11.59
C TYR A 120 -5.99 -2.73 -11.55
N ASP A 121 -6.70 -2.33 -12.61
CA ASP A 121 -8.17 -2.42 -12.76
C ASP A 121 -8.62 -3.62 -13.61
#